data_AF-A0A9E4N8D3-F1
#
_entry.id   AF-A0A9E4N8D3-F1
#
_cell.length_a   1.000
_cell.length_b   1.000
_cell.length_c   1.000
_cell.angle_alpha   90.00
_cell.angle_beta   90.00
_cell.angle_gamma   90.00
#
_symmetry.space_group_name_H-M   'P 1'
#
loop_
_entity.id
_entity.type
_entity.pdbx_description
1 polymer ?
#
loop_
_entity_poly.entity_id
_entity_poly.type
_entity_poly.pdbx_seq_one_letter_code
_entity_poly.pdbx_strand_id
1 'polypeptide(L)'
;MSQASPLRVGVGGPVGSGKTALLDALCKAMRDHYQLAVVTNDIYTQEDAKFLMRSQALDESRIIGVETGGCPHTAIREDASMNLAAVEDLCQRHTDLDLVFIESGGDNLSATFSPELADLTIYVLDVAEGEKMPRKGGPGITRSDLLIINKIDLAPYVGASLDV
;
A
#
# COMPACT_ATOMS: atom_id res chain seq x y z
N MET A 1 22.85 21.11 -1.31
CA MET A 1 21.78 20.78 -2.29
C MET A 1 20.70 20.10 -1.48
N SER A 2 19.48 20.64 -1.45
CA SER A 2 18.36 19.97 -0.78
C SER A 2 18.12 18.65 -1.51
N GLN A 3 18.37 17.52 -0.85
CA GLN A 3 17.88 16.23 -1.34
C GLN A 3 16.36 16.37 -1.49
N ALA A 4 15.84 16.11 -2.68
CA ALA A 4 14.40 16.05 -2.86
C ALA A 4 13.87 14.91 -1.98
N SER A 5 12.83 15.16 -1.19
CA SER A 5 12.16 14.09 -0.45
C SER A 5 11.65 13.05 -1.45
N PRO A 6 11.77 11.74 -1.16
CA PRO A 6 11.23 10.71 -2.04
C PRO A 6 9.72 10.87 -2.19
N LEU A 7 9.20 10.45 -3.34
CA LEU A 7 7.76 10.34 -3.55
C LEU A 7 7.18 9.29 -2.61
N ARG A 8 6.14 9.64 -1.85
CA ARG A 8 5.46 8.69 -0.95
C ARG A 8 4.15 8.23 -1.58
N VAL A 9 4.03 6.94 -1.82
CA VAL A 9 2.85 6.34 -2.46
C VAL A 9 2.13 5.45 -1.46
N GLY A 10 0.95 5.87 -1.03
CA GLY A 10 0.08 5.09 -0.16
C GLY A 10 -0.67 4.02 -0.97
N VAL A 11 -0.58 2.76 -0.56
CA VAL A 11 -1.32 1.64 -1.15
C VAL A 11 -2.32 1.13 -0.14
N GLY A 12 -3.60 1.44 -0.38
CA GLY A 12 -4.72 1.10 0.49
C GLY A 12 -5.70 0.12 -0.14
N GLY A 13 -6.60 -0.43 0.65
CA GLY A 13 -7.61 -1.37 0.16
C GLY A 13 -8.04 -2.40 1.20
N PRO A 14 -9.14 -3.14 0.94
CA PRO A 14 -9.65 -4.13 1.86
C PRO A 14 -8.68 -5.26 2.21
N VAL A 15 -9.02 -5.99 3.27
CA VAL A 15 -8.26 -7.18 3.69
C VAL A 15 -8.23 -8.18 2.53
N GLY A 16 -7.04 -8.59 2.13
CA GLY A 16 -6.85 -9.61 1.09
C GLY A 16 -6.99 -9.11 -0.35
N SER A 17 -7.20 -7.82 -0.62
CA SER A 17 -7.41 -7.31 -1.99
C SER A 17 -6.19 -7.45 -2.92
N GLY A 18 -5.01 -7.72 -2.34
CA GLY A 18 -3.76 -7.99 -3.07
C GLY A 18 -2.76 -6.84 -3.07
N LYS A 19 -2.81 -5.96 -2.05
CA LYS A 19 -1.86 -4.86 -1.84
C LYS A 19 -0.40 -5.33 -1.79
N THR A 20 -0.06 -6.27 -0.92
CA THR A 20 1.29 -6.86 -0.83
C THR A 20 1.75 -7.47 -2.15
N ALA A 21 0.86 -8.16 -2.87
CA ALA A 21 1.18 -8.76 -4.17
C ALA A 21 1.45 -7.70 -5.25
N LEU A 22 0.69 -6.59 -5.23
CA LEU A 22 0.96 -5.44 -6.08
C LEU A 22 2.33 -4.82 -5.76
N LEU A 23 2.66 -4.62 -4.48
CA LEU A 23 3.95 -4.06 -4.07
C LEU A 23 5.12 -4.97 -4.45
N ASP A 24 5.00 -6.28 -4.30
CA ASP A 24 6.02 -7.25 -4.73
C ASP A 24 6.31 -7.11 -6.24
N ALA A 25 5.25 -7.07 -7.06
CA ALA A 25 5.37 -6.93 -8.51
C ALA A 25 5.99 -5.58 -8.92
N LEU A 26 5.52 -4.48 -8.32
CA LEU A 26 6.05 -3.14 -8.59
C LEU A 26 7.52 -3.02 -8.20
N CYS A 27 7.89 -3.48 -7.00
CA CYS A 27 9.28 -3.43 -6.53
C CYS A 27 10.20 -4.20 -7.49
N LYS A 28 9.84 -5.44 -7.86
CA LYS A 28 10.65 -6.25 -8.78
C LYS A 28 10.77 -5.63 -10.17
N ALA A 29 9.71 -5.00 -10.66
CA ALA A 29 9.72 -4.36 -11.99
C ALA A 29 10.47 -3.03 -12.03
N MET A 30 10.54 -2.31 -10.90
CA MET A 30 11.02 -0.93 -10.86
C MET A 30 12.39 -0.75 -10.19
N ARG A 31 12.84 -1.68 -9.33
CA ARG A 31 14.05 -1.54 -8.51
C ARG A 31 15.37 -1.40 -9.28
N ASP A 32 15.40 -1.79 -10.55
CA ASP A 32 16.59 -1.64 -11.40
C ASP A 32 16.71 -0.22 -11.98
N HIS A 33 15.65 0.59 -11.86
CA HIS A 33 15.55 1.94 -12.41
C HIS A 33 15.35 3.03 -11.35
N TYR A 34 14.84 2.66 -10.17
CA TYR A 34 14.52 3.58 -9.08
C TYR A 34 15.04 3.04 -7.74
N GLN A 35 15.41 3.94 -6.84
CA GLN A 35 15.72 3.63 -5.46
C GLN A 35 14.43 3.57 -4.64
N LEU A 36 14.02 2.36 -4.30
CA LEU A 36 12.74 2.08 -3.66
C LEU A 36 12.92 1.70 -2.18
N ALA A 37 11.89 1.95 -1.39
CA ALA A 37 11.68 1.34 -0.08
C ALA A 37 10.19 1.09 0.18
N VAL A 38 9.89 0.23 1.17
CA VAL A 38 8.53 -0.14 1.53
C VAL A 38 8.35 -0.07 3.06
N VAL A 39 7.26 0.57 3.48
CA VAL A 39 6.71 0.45 4.83
C VAL A 39 5.42 -0.35 4.73
N THR A 40 5.32 -1.49 5.41
CA THR A 40 4.08 -2.27 5.50
C THR A 40 3.43 -2.10 6.85
N ASN A 41 2.11 -1.94 6.90
CA ASN A 41 1.36 -1.87 8.15
C ASN A 41 0.55 -3.14 8.36
N ASP A 42 0.64 -3.71 9.56
CA ASP A 42 -0.25 -4.78 10.01
C ASP A 42 -0.65 -4.55 11.46
N ILE A 43 -1.78 -5.10 11.90
CA ILE A 43 -2.28 -4.77 13.25
C ILE A 43 -1.43 -5.44 14.34
N TYR A 44 -1.07 -6.71 14.13
CA TYR A 44 -0.45 -7.57 15.16
C TYR A 44 0.79 -8.33 14.67
N THR A 45 1.21 -8.12 13.43
CA THR A 45 2.30 -8.90 12.83
C THR A 45 3.15 -8.04 11.89
N GLN A 46 4.22 -8.64 11.37
CA GLN A 46 5.03 -8.09 10.28
C GLN A 46 5.01 -9.07 9.09
N GLU A 47 3.89 -9.76 8.85
CA GLU A 47 3.84 -10.84 7.86
C GLU A 47 4.04 -10.31 6.44
N ASP A 48 3.48 -9.14 6.10
CA ASP A 48 3.67 -8.51 4.80
C ASP A 48 5.12 -8.09 4.54
N ALA A 49 5.79 -7.45 5.52
CA ALA A 49 7.21 -7.15 5.43
C ALA A 49 8.06 -8.42 5.22
N LYS A 50 7.80 -9.46 6.02
CA LYS A 50 8.50 -10.75 5.90
C LYS A 50 8.23 -11.42 4.56
N PHE A 51 7.01 -11.31 4.03
CA PHE A 51 6.67 -11.81 2.71
C PHE A 51 7.51 -11.10 1.64
N LEU A 52 7.57 -9.77 1.63
CA LEU A 52 8.35 -9.01 0.65
C LEU A 52 9.85 -9.34 0.73
N MET A 53 10.39 -9.52 1.93
CA MET A 53 11.79 -9.95 2.14
C MET A 53 12.03 -11.36 1.56
N ARG A 54 11.18 -12.35 1.90
CA ARG A 54 11.29 -13.73 1.38
C ARG A 54 11.12 -13.80 -0.13
N SER A 55 10.24 -12.96 -0.67
CA SER A 55 9.99 -12.83 -2.11
C SER A 55 11.13 -12.11 -2.84
N GLN A 56 12.09 -11.55 -2.09
CA GLN A 56 13.19 -10.73 -2.58
C GLN A 56 12.67 -9.57 -3.42
N ALA A 57 11.63 -8.88 -2.93
CA ALA A 57 11.10 -7.69 -3.58
C ALA A 57 12.17 -6.58 -3.64
N LEU A 58 12.80 -6.30 -2.49
CA LEU A 58 13.93 -5.40 -2.31
C LEU A 58 14.92 -6.00 -1.31
N ASP A 59 16.06 -5.33 -1.10
CA ASP A 59 16.93 -5.62 0.03
C ASP A 59 16.20 -5.44 1.37
N GLU A 60 16.47 -6.30 2.35
CA GLU A 60 15.77 -6.28 3.65
C GLU A 60 15.91 -4.93 4.37
N SER A 61 17.04 -4.24 4.20
CA SER A 61 17.26 -2.92 4.82
C SER A 61 16.36 -1.81 4.26
N ARG A 62 15.63 -2.08 3.16
CA ARG A 62 14.69 -1.16 2.49
C ARG A 62 13.23 -1.48 2.81
N ILE A 63 12.96 -2.45 3.70
CA ILE A 63 11.61 -2.87 4.06
C ILE A 63 11.45 -2.74 5.58
N ILE A 64 10.46 -1.97 6.02
CA ILE A 64 10.09 -1.83 7.44
C ILE A 64 8.65 -2.31 7.65
N GLY A 65 8.45 -3.22 8.60
CA GLY A 65 7.13 -3.63 9.06
C GLY A 65 6.72 -2.85 10.31
N VAL A 66 5.58 -2.18 10.26
CA VAL A 66 4.99 -1.43 11.38
C VAL A 66 3.79 -2.20 11.93
N GLU A 67 3.87 -2.57 13.21
CA GLU A 67 2.75 -3.14 13.96
C GLU A 67 1.92 -2.00 14.55
N THR A 68 0.73 -1.76 14.01
CA THR A 68 -0.07 -0.56 14.36
C THR A 68 -0.80 -0.69 15.70
N GLY A 69 -1.04 -1.91 16.18
CA GLY A 69 -1.73 -2.19 17.46
C GLY A 69 -3.23 -1.85 17.49
N GLY A 70 -3.78 -1.28 16.41
CA GLY A 70 -5.17 -0.81 16.34
C GLY A 70 -5.67 -0.64 14.90
N CYS A 71 -6.80 0.07 14.72
CA CYS A 71 -7.43 0.24 13.41
C CYS A 71 -6.43 0.80 12.37
N PRO A 72 -6.28 0.16 11.19
CA PRO A 72 -5.30 0.58 10.20
C PRO A 72 -5.45 2.04 9.75
N HIS A 73 -6.69 2.54 9.59
CA HIS A 73 -6.93 3.93 9.20
C HIS A 73 -6.29 4.95 10.16
N THR A 74 -6.20 4.63 11.46
CA THR A 74 -5.54 5.50 12.45
C THR A 74 -4.08 5.70 12.07
N ALA A 75 -3.37 4.61 11.80
CA ALA A 75 -1.93 4.63 11.51
C ALA A 75 -1.56 5.31 10.18
N ILE A 76 -2.53 5.50 9.28
CA ILE A 76 -2.31 6.15 7.98
C ILE A 76 -2.99 7.52 7.84
N ARG A 77 -3.85 7.91 8.79
CA ARG A 77 -4.65 9.14 8.69
C ARG A 77 -4.69 9.94 9.98
N GLU A 78 -5.29 9.41 11.05
CA GLU A 78 -5.51 10.17 12.28
C GLU A 78 -4.22 10.38 13.10
N ASP A 79 -3.35 9.36 13.14
CA ASP A 79 -2.03 9.39 13.76
C ASP A 79 -1.03 8.64 12.87
N ALA A 80 -0.48 9.36 11.91
CA ALA A 80 0.51 8.82 10.96
C ALA A 80 1.94 8.79 11.53
N SER A 81 2.14 9.10 12.81
CA SER A 81 3.48 9.30 13.40
C SER A 81 4.42 8.10 13.24
N MET A 82 3.91 6.88 13.45
CA MET A 82 4.70 5.66 13.28
C MET A 82 5.17 5.46 11.84
N ASN A 83 4.29 5.71 10.86
CA ASN A 83 4.63 5.61 9.44
C ASN A 83 5.59 6.72 9.02
N LEU A 84 5.39 7.95 9.47
CA LEU A 84 6.29 9.07 9.19
C LEU A 84 7.69 8.80 9.75
N ALA A 85 7.79 8.29 10.98
CA ALA A 85 9.06 7.90 11.58
C ALA A 85 9.75 6.76 10.81
N ALA A 86 8.99 5.75 10.35
CA ALA A 86 9.53 4.66 9.53
C ALA A 86 10.04 5.16 8.16
N VAL A 87 9.32 6.07 7.51
CA VAL A 87 9.75 6.72 6.27
C VAL A 87 11.03 7.54 6.51
N GLU A 88 11.10 8.31 7.60
CA GLU A 88 12.28 9.10 7.95
C GLU A 88 13.51 8.21 8.18
N ASP A 89 13.36 7.12 8.92
CA ASP A 89 14.42 6.14 9.16
C ASP A 89 14.93 5.51 7.85
N LEU A 90 14.02 5.16 6.92
CA LEU A 90 14.41 4.71 5.57
C LEU A 90 15.20 5.78 4.81
N CYS A 91 14.77 7.03 4.83
CA CYS A 91 15.46 8.15 4.19
C CYS A 91 16.84 8.42 4.80
N GLN A 92 17.00 8.23 6.11
CA GLN A 92 18.29 8.38 6.79
C GLN A 92 19.25 7.24 6.43
N ARG A 93 18.75 5.99 6.32
CA ARG A 93 19.54 4.82 5.93
C ARG A 93 19.91 4.83 4.45
N HIS A 94 19.00 5.29 3.59
CA HIS A 94 19.11 5.27 2.13
C HIS A 94 18.85 6.67 1.58
N THR A 95 19.91 7.49 1.54
CA THR A 95 19.79 8.91 1.17
C THR A 95 19.45 9.15 -0.31
N ASP A 96 19.47 8.10 -1.13
CA ASP A 96 19.24 8.15 -2.57
C ASP A 96 17.83 7.70 -2.99
N LEU A 97 16.91 7.50 -2.02
CA LEU A 97 15.54 7.07 -2.31
C LEU A 97 14.81 8.02 -3.27
N ASP A 98 14.23 7.42 -4.31
CA ASP A 98 13.32 8.09 -5.24
C ASP A 98 11.86 7.96 -4.78
N LEU A 99 11.51 6.80 -4.20
CA LEU A 99 10.13 6.45 -3.86
C LEU A 99 10.04 5.56 -2.62
N VAL A 100 9.07 5.85 -1.75
CA VAL A 100 8.68 4.99 -0.63
C VAL A 100 7.21 4.57 -0.76
N PHE A 101 6.97 3.27 -0.86
CA PHE A 101 5.60 2.72 -0.78
C PHE A 101 5.19 2.56 0.67
N ILE A 102 3.94 2.89 0.99
CA ILE A 102 3.36 2.71 2.32
C ILE A 102 2.09 1.89 2.17
N GLU A 103 2.17 0.61 2.54
CA GLU A 103 1.00 -0.28 2.54
C GLU A 103 0.15 -0.03 3.79
N SER A 104 -1.15 0.19 3.63
CA SER A 104 -2.06 0.17 4.78
C SER A 104 -2.30 -1.27 5.24
N GLY A 105 -2.66 -1.46 6.52
CA GLY A 105 -3.37 -2.67 6.91
C GLY A 105 -4.68 -2.79 6.11
N GLY A 106 -5.22 -4.00 5.99
CA GLY A 106 -6.52 -4.19 5.34
C GLY A 106 -7.64 -3.52 6.14
N ASP A 107 -8.41 -2.63 5.52
CA ASP A 107 -9.44 -1.84 6.20
C ASP A 107 -10.70 -1.69 5.34
N ASN A 108 -11.74 -1.07 5.90
CA ASN A 108 -13.00 -0.82 5.25
C ASN A 108 -12.92 0.30 4.19
N LEU A 109 -14.01 0.49 3.45
CA LEU A 109 -14.11 1.41 2.30
C LEU A 109 -13.92 2.89 2.63
N SER A 110 -13.92 3.26 3.92
CA SER A 110 -13.69 4.63 4.37
C SER A 110 -12.22 5.00 4.60
N ALA A 111 -11.31 4.03 4.53
CA ALA A 111 -9.89 4.24 4.76
C ALA A 111 -9.22 5.00 3.60
N THR A 112 -8.47 6.05 3.96
CA THR A 112 -7.68 6.91 3.07
C THR A 112 -6.42 7.35 3.78
N PHE A 113 -5.37 7.64 3.03
CA PHE A 113 -4.15 8.21 3.60
C PHE A 113 -4.34 9.70 3.91
N SER A 114 -3.66 10.18 4.96
CA SER A 114 -3.44 11.60 5.17
C SER A 114 -2.53 12.15 4.06
N PRO A 115 -2.80 13.35 3.52
CA PRO A 115 -1.86 14.05 2.62
C PRO A 115 -0.49 14.33 3.25
N GLU A 116 -0.42 14.31 4.59
CA GLU A 116 0.87 14.40 5.29
C GLU A 116 1.73 13.15 5.08
N LEU A 117 1.11 11.98 4.89
CA LEU A 117 1.81 10.70 4.77
C LEU A 117 2.05 10.28 3.32
N ALA A 118 1.09 10.49 2.43
CA ALA A 118 1.15 10.05 1.04
C ALA A 118 0.93 11.22 0.06
N ASP A 119 1.82 11.32 -0.93
CA ASP A 119 1.74 12.30 -2.01
C ASP A 119 0.81 11.80 -3.13
N LEU A 120 0.76 10.48 -3.35
CA LEU A 120 -0.17 9.79 -4.24
C LEU A 120 -0.77 8.57 -3.56
N THR A 121 -1.98 8.21 -3.96
CA THR A 121 -2.73 7.10 -3.38
C THR A 121 -3.23 6.13 -4.44
N ILE A 122 -2.91 4.85 -4.21
CA ILE A 122 -3.46 3.72 -4.96
C ILE A 122 -4.45 3.00 -4.05
N TYR A 123 -5.66 2.73 -4.54
CA TYR A 123 -6.64 1.92 -3.82
C TYR A 123 -6.90 0.61 -4.56
N VAL A 124 -6.76 -0.52 -3.87
CA VAL A 124 -6.89 -1.86 -4.45
C VAL A 124 -8.15 -2.52 -3.94
N LEU A 125 -9.09 -2.76 -4.84
CA LEU A 125 -10.24 -3.66 -4.65
C LEU A 125 -9.94 -5.00 -5.33
N ASP A 126 -10.73 -6.02 -5.02
CA ASP A 126 -10.72 -7.25 -5.80
C ASP A 126 -12.12 -7.76 -6.16
N VAL A 127 -12.21 -8.50 -7.27
CA VAL A 127 -13.49 -8.97 -7.80
C VAL A 127 -14.22 -9.93 -6.87
N ALA A 128 -13.52 -10.72 -6.06
CA ALA A 128 -14.11 -11.66 -5.12
C ALA A 128 -14.77 -10.98 -3.90
N GLU A 129 -14.49 -9.70 -3.65
CA GLU A 129 -15.24 -8.89 -2.68
C GLU A 129 -16.70 -8.63 -3.14
N GLY A 130 -16.96 -8.84 -4.43
CA GLY A 130 -18.28 -8.88 -5.05
C GLY A 130 -18.56 -7.69 -5.97
N GLU A 131 -19.32 -7.94 -7.03
CA GLU A 131 -19.62 -6.99 -8.11
C GLU A 131 -20.17 -5.61 -7.65
N LYS A 132 -20.84 -5.57 -6.50
CA LYS A 132 -21.42 -4.34 -5.94
C LYS A 132 -20.41 -3.43 -5.22
N MET A 133 -19.15 -3.84 -5.04
CA MET A 133 -18.17 -3.09 -4.26
C MET A 133 -17.92 -1.68 -4.78
N PRO A 134 -17.70 -1.45 -6.09
CA PRO A 134 -17.61 -0.08 -6.63
C PRO A 134 -18.84 0.78 -6.30
N ARG A 135 -20.04 0.19 -6.35
CA ARG A 135 -21.32 0.89 -6.07
C ARG A 135 -21.51 1.24 -4.59
N LYS A 136 -20.80 0.58 -3.67
CA LYS A 136 -20.80 0.96 -2.25
C LYS A 136 -20.03 2.26 -1.98
N GLY A 137 -19.22 2.71 -2.93
CA GLY A 137 -18.47 3.95 -2.83
C GLY A 137 -17.43 3.95 -1.72
N GLY A 138 -17.19 5.12 -1.15
CA GLY A 138 -16.09 5.36 -0.22
C GLY A 138 -14.99 6.19 -0.87
N PRO A 139 -14.23 6.96 -0.07
CA PRO A 139 -13.22 7.86 -0.59
C PRO A 139 -12.06 7.13 -1.27
N GLY A 140 -11.71 5.90 -0.88
CA GLY A 140 -10.73 5.10 -1.61
C GLY A 140 -11.16 4.78 -3.05
N ILE A 141 -12.46 4.50 -3.26
CA ILE A 141 -13.01 4.21 -4.60
C ILE A 141 -13.17 5.49 -5.43
N THR A 142 -13.58 6.58 -4.80
CA THR A 142 -14.05 7.78 -5.52
C THR A 142 -13.01 8.91 -5.61
N ARG A 143 -11.93 8.84 -4.83
CA ARG A 143 -10.96 9.94 -4.68
C ARG A 143 -9.50 9.50 -4.66
N SER A 144 -9.19 8.20 -4.77
CA SER A 144 -7.80 7.79 -4.97
C SER A 144 -7.28 8.28 -6.32
N ASP A 145 -5.98 8.51 -6.41
CA ASP A 145 -5.33 8.91 -7.66
C ASP A 145 -5.35 7.77 -8.68
N LEU A 146 -5.32 6.53 -8.20
CA LEU A 146 -5.49 5.32 -9.00
C LEU A 146 -6.30 4.26 -8.25
N LEU A 147 -7.40 3.82 -8.86
CA LEU A 147 -8.18 2.66 -8.41
C LEU A 147 -7.79 1.42 -9.22
N ILE A 148 -7.46 0.33 -8.54
CA ILE A 148 -7.17 -0.97 -9.12
C ILE A 148 -8.29 -1.96 -8.75
N ILE A 149 -8.83 -2.66 -9.73
CA ILE A 149 -9.73 -3.81 -9.55
C ILE A 149 -8.92 -5.08 -9.86
N ASN A 150 -8.49 -5.77 -8.82
CA ASN A 150 -7.63 -6.94 -8.87
C ASN A 150 -8.41 -8.26 -8.98
N LYS A 151 -7.70 -9.36 -9.28
CA LYS A 151 -8.24 -10.73 -9.34
C LYS A 151 -9.40 -10.90 -10.33
N ILE A 152 -9.30 -10.24 -11.49
CA ILE A 152 -10.33 -10.29 -12.54
C ILE A 152 -10.57 -11.70 -13.08
N ASP A 153 -9.56 -12.57 -12.97
CA ASP A 153 -9.65 -14.00 -13.29
C ASP A 153 -10.67 -14.74 -12.41
N LEU A 154 -11.02 -14.20 -11.24
CA LEU A 154 -12.01 -14.78 -10.35
C LEU A 154 -13.46 -14.43 -10.70
N ALA A 155 -13.69 -13.49 -11.62
CA ALA A 155 -15.03 -13.01 -11.99
C ALA A 155 -16.03 -14.14 -12.32
N PRO A 156 -15.67 -15.20 -13.09
CA PRO A 156 -16.60 -16.28 -13.42
C PRO A 156 -17.05 -17.10 -12.21
N TYR A 157 -16.28 -17.10 -11.12
CA TYR A 157 -16.57 -17.92 -9.94
C TYR A 157 -17.43 -17.20 -8.90
N VAL A 158 -17.54 -15.87 -8.99
CA VAL A 158 -18.27 -15.02 -8.02
C VAL A 158 -19.45 -14.28 -8.63
N GLY A 159 -19.76 -14.56 -9.91
CA GLY A 159 -20.88 -13.94 -10.62
C GLY A 159 -20.70 -12.43 -10.84
N ALA A 160 -19.46 -11.98 -11.02
CA ALA A 160 -19.17 -10.59 -11.35
C ALA A 160 -19.03 -10.42 -12.85
N SER A 161 -19.64 -9.36 -13.41
CA SER A 161 -19.37 -8.93 -14.78
C SER A 161 -18.23 -7.90 -14.82
N LEU A 162 -17.36 -8.03 -15.81
CA LEU A 162 -16.32 -7.04 -16.13
C LEU A 162 -16.73 -6.13 -17.30
N ASP A 163 -17.93 -6.34 -17.86
CA ASP A 163 -18.47 -5.51 -18.93
C ASP A 163 -18.83 -4.12 -18.40
N VAL A 164 -18.62 -3.08 -19.23
CA VAL A 164 -18.83 -1.65 -18.92
C VAL A 164 -20.00 -1.08 -19.72
#